data_AF-A0A432PW15-F1
#
_entry.id   AF-A0A432PW15-F1
#
_cell.length_a   1.000
_cell.length_b   1.000
_cell.length_c   1.000
_cell.angle_alpha   90.00
_cell.angle_beta   90.00
_cell.angle_gamma   90.00
#
_symmetry.space_group_name_H-M   'P 1'
#
loop_
_entity.id
_entity.type
_entity.pdbx_description
1 polymer ?
#
loop_
_entity_poly.entity_id
_entity_poly.type
_entity_poly.pdbx_seq_one_letter_code
_entity_poly.pdbx_strand_id
1 'polypeptide(L)'
;SIECLAAFYLSGYVPKKEVLAMWVSDYKNKKLIRAETAYYLVSPNIRSPMGLNIAAFEKKEDLEDAVKIFRGKVLTWQGVLDYVAKKWKDKIKK
;
A
#
# COMPACT_ATOMS: atom_id res chain seq x y z
N SER A 1 -1.67 -8.13 3.48
CA SER A 1 -2.12 -7.09 2.52
C SER A 1 -1.39 -5.78 2.80
N ILE A 2 -1.27 -4.91 1.80
CA ILE A 2 -0.56 -3.60 1.89
C ILE A 2 -1.18 -2.73 2.99
N GLU A 3 -2.52 -2.63 3.01
CA GLU A 3 -3.26 -1.88 4.01
C GLU A 3 -3.10 -2.42 5.44
N CYS A 4 -2.93 -3.73 5.63
CA CYS A 4 -2.68 -4.30 6.94
C CYS A 4 -1.30 -3.90 7.46
N LEU A 5 -0.28 -3.94 6.60
CA LEU A 5 1.06 -3.50 6.94
C LEU A 5 1.06 -2.01 7.31
N ALA A 6 0.41 -1.19 6.49
CA ALA A 6 0.25 0.23 6.77
C ALA A 6 -0.47 0.48 8.11
N ALA A 7 -1.58 -0.22 8.38
CA ALA A 7 -2.31 -0.08 9.63
C ALA A 7 -1.49 -0.52 10.85
N PHE A 8 -0.77 -1.63 10.75
CA PHE A 8 0.13 -2.11 11.80
C PHE A 8 1.28 -1.13 12.06
N TYR A 9 1.87 -0.57 11.00
CA TYR A 9 2.92 0.45 11.12
C TYR A 9 2.38 1.73 11.78
N LEU A 10 1.14 2.12 11.48
CA LEU A 10 0.49 3.29 12.05
C LEU A 10 0.03 3.11 13.50
N SER A 11 -0.29 1.89 13.94
CA SER A 11 -0.74 1.64 15.31
C SER A 11 0.34 1.91 16.36
N GLY A 12 1.61 1.97 15.93
CA GLY A 12 2.75 2.16 16.83
C GLY A 12 2.95 0.99 17.79
N TYR A 13 2.49 -0.21 17.42
CA TYR A 13 2.77 -1.44 18.16
C TYR A 13 4.28 -1.68 18.24
N VAL A 14 4.99 -1.50 17.11
CA VAL A 14 6.46 -1.44 17.06
C VAL A 14 6.88 0.03 16.88
N PRO A 15 7.83 0.55 17.69
CA PRO A 15 8.38 1.88 17.47
C PRO A 15 8.96 2.02 16.06
N LYS A 16 8.61 3.10 15.35
CA LYS A 16 9.04 3.28 13.95
C LYS A 16 10.56 3.21 13.75
N LYS A 17 11.34 3.65 14.75
CA LYS A 17 12.81 3.59 14.76
C LYS A 17 13.39 2.16 14.80
N GLU A 18 12.59 1.18 15.21
CA GLU A 18 12.97 -0.24 15.28
C GLU A 18 12.58 -0.99 13.99
N VAL A 19 11.85 -0.34 13.08
CA VAL A 19 11.50 -0.90 11.77
C VAL A 19 12.62 -0.61 10.79
N LEU A 20 13.45 -1.61 10.50
CA LEU A 20 14.55 -1.50 9.53
C LEU A 20 14.06 -1.40 8.07
N ALA A 21 13.00 -2.13 7.75
CA ALA A 21 12.51 -2.27 6.39
C ALA A 21 11.05 -2.71 6.36
N MET A 22 10.29 -2.19 5.39
CA MET A 22 8.98 -2.70 5.05
C MET A 22 8.97 -3.27 3.64
N TRP A 23 8.25 -4.37 3.46
CA TRP A 23 8.17 -5.07 2.19
C TRP A 23 6.71 -5.33 1.82
N VAL A 24 6.37 -5.08 0.56
CA VAL A 24 5.05 -5.32 -0.01
C VAL A 24 5.16 -6.25 -1.21
N SER A 25 4.08 -6.97 -1.52
CA SER A 25 4.03 -7.82 -2.69
C SER A 25 3.74 -6.99 -3.94
N ASP A 26 4.63 -7.09 -4.92
CA ASP A 26 4.44 -6.53 -6.26
C ASP A 26 3.23 -7.19 -6.94
N TYR A 27 2.33 -6.37 -7.48
CA TYR A 27 1.07 -6.84 -8.03
C TYR A 27 1.26 -7.70 -9.29
N LYS A 28 2.24 -7.38 -10.13
CA LYS A 28 2.48 -8.04 -11.42
C LYS A 28 3.28 -9.31 -11.25
N ASN A 29 4.43 -9.22 -10.60
CA ASN A 29 5.45 -10.26 -10.55
C ASN A 29 5.44 -11.08 -9.25
N LYS A 30 4.60 -10.70 -8.27
CA LYS A 30 4.43 -11.38 -6.97
C LYS A 30 5.70 -11.43 -6.10
N LYS A 31 6.71 -10.63 -6.41
CA LYS A 31 7.94 -10.50 -5.63
C LYS A 31 7.75 -9.53 -4.45
N LEU A 32 8.57 -9.66 -3.41
CA LEU A 32 8.63 -8.67 -2.34
C LEU A 32 9.51 -7.50 -2.78
N ILE A 33 8.98 -6.29 -2.63
CA ILE A 33 9.63 -5.03 -2.98
C ILE A 33 9.57 -4.05 -1.81
N ARG A 34 10.51 -3.10 -1.77
CA ARG A 34 10.58 -2.09 -0.70
C ARG A 34 9.34 -1.22 -0.71
N ALA A 35 8.65 -1.15 0.43
CA ALA A 35 7.40 -0.42 0.54
C ALA A 35 7.62 1.09 0.33
N GLU A 36 8.74 1.62 0.82
CA GLU A 36 9.04 3.05 0.81
C GLU A 36 9.26 3.59 -0.61
N THR A 37 9.81 2.76 -1.51
CA THR A 37 10.18 3.16 -2.88
C THR A 37 9.22 2.64 -3.96
N ALA A 38 8.25 1.79 -3.60
CA ALA A 38 7.26 1.28 -4.53
C ALA A 38 6.26 2.35 -4.96
N TYR A 39 5.63 2.11 -6.11
CA TYR A 39 4.50 2.89 -6.61
C TYR A 39 3.19 2.21 -6.26
N TYR A 40 2.16 2.99 -5.91
CA TYR A 40 0.88 2.44 -5.49
C TYR A 40 -0.26 2.94 -6.35
N LEU A 41 -1.22 2.06 -6.64
CA LEU A 41 -2.49 2.40 -7.25
C LEU A 41 -3.62 2.00 -6.31
N VAL A 42 -4.49 2.97 -6.02
CA VAL A 42 -5.76 2.73 -5.34
C VAL A 42 -6.86 2.82 -6.36
N SER A 43 -7.62 1.74 -6.55
CA SER A 43 -8.74 1.71 -7.48
C SER A 43 -9.82 0.75 -7.03
N PRO A 44 -11.11 1.12 -7.04
CA PRO A 44 -12.19 0.17 -6.75
C PRO A 44 -12.23 -1.04 -7.70
N ASN A 45 -11.56 -0.95 -8.86
CA ASN A 45 -11.46 -2.04 -9.82
C ASN A 45 -10.37 -3.08 -9.47
N ILE A 46 -9.50 -2.77 -8.50
CA ILE A 46 -8.56 -3.73 -7.92
C ILE A 46 -9.27 -4.42 -6.76
N ARG A 47 -9.43 -5.74 -6.78
CA ARG A 47 -10.01 -6.46 -5.63
C ARG A 47 -8.92 -6.88 -4.66
N SER A 48 -8.81 -6.18 -3.53
CA SER A 48 -7.98 -6.63 -2.41
C SER A 48 -8.82 -7.44 -1.41
N PRO A 49 -8.32 -8.57 -0.85
CA PRO A 49 -9.02 -9.32 0.20
C PRO A 49 -9.29 -8.47 1.45
N MET A 50 -8.54 -7.38 1.66
CA MET A 50 -8.71 -6.49 2.80
C MET A 50 -9.33 -5.13 2.40
N GLY A 51 -9.95 -5.04 1.22
CA GLY A 51 -11.01 -4.05 0.92
C GLY A 51 -10.60 -2.60 0.69
N LEU A 52 -9.31 -2.25 0.81
CA LEU A 52 -8.81 -0.91 0.44
C LEU A 52 -8.29 -0.82 -0.99
N ASN A 53 -8.26 -1.95 -1.70
CA ASN A 53 -8.05 -2.01 -3.14
C ASN A 53 -6.76 -1.33 -3.62
N ILE A 54 -5.68 -1.62 -2.89
CA ILE A 54 -4.34 -1.08 -3.14
C ILE A 54 -3.50 -2.15 -3.84
N ALA A 55 -2.84 -1.76 -4.93
CA ALA A 55 -1.80 -2.55 -5.58
C ALA A 55 -0.46 -1.81 -5.51
N ALA A 56 0.63 -2.55 -5.35
CA ALA A 56 1.99 -2.03 -5.39
C ALA A 56 2.70 -2.46 -6.68
N PHE A 57 3.58 -1.61 -7.19
CA PHE A 57 4.37 -1.82 -8.39
C PHE A 57 5.81 -1.39 -8.13
N GLU A 58 6.77 -2.23 -8.48
CA GLU A 58 8.19 -1.88 -8.44
C GLU A 58 8.56 -0.85 -9.50
N LYS A 59 7.97 -1.02 -10.69
CA LYS A 59 8.28 -0.24 -11.88
C LYS A 59 7.17 0.75 -12.20
N LYS A 60 7.57 1.93 -12.64
CA LYS A 60 6.63 2.99 -13.02
C LYS A 60 5.81 2.60 -14.25
N GLU A 61 6.41 1.88 -15.19
CA GLU A 61 5.75 1.42 -16.41
C GLU A 61 4.59 0.46 -16.09
N ASP A 62 4.80 -0.45 -15.13
CA ASP A 62 3.77 -1.39 -14.69
C ASP A 62 2.60 -0.68 -13.99
N LEU A 63 2.89 0.38 -13.23
CA LEU A 63 1.88 1.27 -12.65
C LEU A 63 1.08 1.99 -13.74
N GLU A 64 1.75 2.58 -14.73
CA GLU A 64 1.10 3.32 -15.81
C GLU A 64 0.16 2.44 -16.63
N ASP A 65 0.55 1.19 -16.90
CA ASP A 65 -0.31 0.22 -17.57
C ASP A 65 -1.49 -0.18 -16.68
N ALA A 66 -1.27 -0.37 -15.38
CA ALA A 66 -2.35 -0.62 -14.43
C ALA A 66 -3.34 0.56 -14.33
N VAL A 67 -2.86 1.81 -14.40
CA VAL A 67 -3.72 3.00 -14.40
C VAL A 67 -4.62 3.04 -15.64
N LYS A 68 -4.13 2.64 -16.82
CA LYS A 68 -4.95 2.57 -18.03
C LYS A 68 -6.08 1.55 -17.90
N ILE A 69 -5.81 0.41 -17.25
CA ILE A 69 -6.76 -0.70 -17.10
C ILE A 69 -7.74 -0.44 -15.95
N PHE A 70 -7.23 -0.19 -14.75
CA PHE A 70 -8.02 -0.12 -13.53
C PHE A 70 -8.48 1.29 -13.21
N ARG A 71 -7.89 2.33 -13.82
CA ARG A 71 -8.04 3.74 -13.40
C ARG A 71 -7.70 3.91 -11.92
N GLY A 72 -7.97 5.09 -11.36
CA GLY A 72 -7.84 5.34 -9.93
C GLY A 72 -6.73 6.31 -9.60
N LYS A 73 -6.29 6.29 -8.33
CA LYS A 73 -5.37 7.27 -7.76
C LYS A 73 -4.00 6.65 -7.51
N VAL A 74 -2.98 7.26 -8.10
CA VAL A 74 -1.58 6.94 -7.80
C VAL A 74 -1.17 7.53 -6.46
N LEU A 75 -0.48 6.76 -5.62
CA LEU A 75 0.03 7.17 -4.33
C LEU A 75 1.50 6.77 -4.16
N THR A 76 2.20 7.53 -3.31
CA THR A 76 3.46 7.10 -2.68
C THR A 76 3.15 6.29 -1.41
N TRP A 77 4.17 5.71 -0.78
CA TRP A 77 3.99 5.05 0.51
C TRP A 77 3.36 5.95 1.57
N GLN A 78 3.83 7.19 1.69
CA GLN A 78 3.22 8.16 2.62
C GLN A 78 1.74 8.39 2.29
N GLY A 79 1.40 8.50 1.00
CA GLY A 79 0.00 8.59 0.56
C GLY A 79 -0.84 7.38 0.94
N VAL A 80 -0.26 6.16 0.92
CA VAL A 80 -0.92 4.94 1.41
C VAL A 80 -1.17 5.03 2.91
N LEU A 81 -0.17 5.45 3.69
CA LEU A 81 -0.33 5.62 5.14
C LEU A 81 -1.47 6.59 5.46
N ASP A 82 -1.50 7.76 4.80
CA ASP A 82 -2.55 8.76 5.01
C ASP A 82 -3.94 8.24 4.59
N TYR A 83 -3.99 7.50 3.47
CA TYR A 83 -5.21 6.89 2.97
C TYR A 83 -5.77 5.85 3.95
N VAL A 84 -4.92 4.98 4.48
CA VAL A 84 -5.28 3.95 5.47
C VAL A 84 -5.66 4.61 6.79
N ALA A 85 -4.90 5.61 7.26
CA ALA A 85 -5.22 6.38 8.47
C ALA A 85 -6.63 6.99 8.41
N LYS A 86 -7.01 7.54 7.25
CA LYS A 86 -8.34 8.12 7.03
C LYS A 86 -9.44 7.07 6.98
N LYS A 87 -9.20 5.94 6.29
CA LYS A 87 -10.23 4.91 6.05
C LYS A 87 -10.41 3.94 7.21
N TRP A 88 -9.35 3.64 7.94
CA TRP A 88 -9.28 2.62 9.00
C TRP A 88 -8.95 3.22 10.36
N LYS A 89 -9.44 4.44 10.63
CA LYS A 89 -9.18 5.15 11.89
C LYS A 89 -9.44 4.28 13.14
N ASP A 90 -10.49 3.47 13.13
CA ASP A 90 -10.87 2.62 14.26
C ASP A 90 -10.00 1.36 14.39
N LYS A 91 -9.38 0.88 13.30
CA LYS A 91 -8.50 -0.30 13.32
C LYS A 91 -7.05 0.02 13.69
N ILE A 92 -6.71 1.30 13.82
CA ILE A 92 -5.36 1.79 14.10
C ILE A 92 -5.18 2.11 15.60
N LYS A 93 -6.29 2.28 16.34
CA LYS A 93 -6.22 2.55 17.78
C LYS A 93 -5.73 1.31 18.54
N LYS A 94 -4.76 1.55 19.43
CA LYS A 94 -4.31 0.61 20.46
C LYS A 94 -5.44 0.24 21.41
#